data_AF-A0A453EH88-F1
#
_entry.id   AF-A0A453EH88-F1
#
_cell.length_a   1.000
_cell.length_b   1.000
_cell.length_c   1.000
_cell.angle_alpha   90.00
_cell.angle_beta   90.00
_cell.angle_gamma   90.00
#
_symmetry.space_group_name_H-M   'P 1'
#
loop_
_entity.id
_entity.type
_entity.pdbx_description
1 polymer ?
#
loop_
_entity_poly.entity_id
_entity_poly.type
_entity_poly.pdbx_seq_one_letter_code
_entity_poly.pdbx_strand_id
1 'polypeptide(L)'
;QVLVYHDLLGMMQHPHHAKVTPKFCKQFGNVGSVINKALSDYKQEVETRSFPGPSHTPYKITATDVDGFANALQKMGLGEAADAAAAAAENSENDGKPSENS
;
A
#
# COMPACT_ATOMS: atom_id res chain seq x y z
N GLN A 1 5.26 -14.69 37.33
CA GLN A 1 4.12 -15.01 36.44
C GLN A 1 4.63 -15.00 35.00
N VAL A 2 4.10 -15.86 34.13
CA VAL A 2 4.42 -15.91 32.68
C VAL A 2 3.11 -15.84 31.91
N LEU A 3 3.02 -14.95 30.91
CA LEU A 3 1.86 -14.80 30.03
C LEU A 3 2.35 -14.66 28.58
N VAL A 4 1.55 -15.14 27.63
CA VAL A 4 1.85 -15.01 26.20
C VAL A 4 1.52 -13.58 25.75
N TYR A 5 2.47 -12.91 25.09
CA TYR A 5 2.33 -11.49 24.76
C TYR A 5 1.11 -11.21 23.85
N HIS A 6 0.79 -12.11 22.92
CA HIS A 6 -0.38 -11.99 22.05
C HIS A 6 -1.71 -11.97 22.81
N ASP A 7 -1.83 -12.78 23.87
CA ASP A 7 -3.01 -12.85 24.73
C ASP A 7 -3.09 -11.61 25.64
N LEU A 8 -1.93 -11.17 26.15
CA LEU A 8 -1.81 -9.95 26.95
C LEU A 8 -2.27 -8.71 26.17
N LEU A 9 -1.84 -8.59 24.91
CA LEU A 9 -2.13 -7.44 24.04
C LEU A 9 -3.43 -7.57 23.25
N GLY A 10 -4.12 -8.72 23.32
CA GLY A 10 -5.37 -8.95 22.62
C GLY A 10 -5.23 -8.90 21.10
N MET A 11 -4.16 -9.49 20.55
CA MET A 11 -3.84 -9.40 19.11
C MET A 11 -4.75 -10.26 18.22
N MET A 12 -5.26 -11.38 18.75
CA MET A 12 -6.01 -12.38 17.97
C MET A 12 -7.54 -12.20 18.06
N GLN A 13 -8.01 -10.96 17.95
CA GLN A 13 -9.44 -10.64 17.93
C GLN A 13 -9.90 -10.43 16.50
N HIS A 14 -10.53 -11.45 15.89
CA HIS A 14 -11.21 -11.29 14.60
C HIS A 14 -12.71 -11.04 14.83
N PRO A 15 -13.37 -10.13 14.07
CA PRO A 15 -14.79 -9.80 14.28
C PRO A 15 -15.73 -11.01 14.25
N HIS A 16 -15.36 -12.04 13.47
CA HIS A 16 -16.15 -13.27 13.34
C HIS A 16 -15.67 -14.42 14.25
N HIS A 17 -14.44 -14.32 14.79
CA HIS A 17 -13.84 -15.34 15.67
C HIS A 17 -12.90 -14.63 16.66
N ALA A 18 -13.44 -14.05 17.72
CA ALA A 18 -12.61 -13.59 18.83
C ALA A 18 -12.00 -14.82 19.51
N LYS A 19 -10.68 -14.99 19.43
CA LYS A 19 -10.00 -15.99 20.24
C LYS A 19 -10.07 -15.48 21.69
N VAL A 20 -10.82 -16.19 22.52
CA VAL A 20 -10.99 -15.84 23.94
C VAL A 20 -9.62 -15.83 24.61
N THR A 21 -9.27 -14.68 25.21
CA THR A 21 -8.13 -14.57 26.12
C THR A 21 -8.28 -15.66 27.20
N PRO A 22 -7.27 -16.52 27.42
CA PRO A 22 -7.37 -17.58 28.42
C PRO A 22 -7.74 -17.01 29.80
N LYS A 23 -8.55 -17.72 30.59
CA LYS A 23 -9.10 -17.21 31.87
C LYS A 23 -8.04 -16.76 32.90
N PHE A 24 -6.80 -17.25 32.78
CA PHE A 24 -5.67 -16.86 33.62
C PHE A 24 -4.90 -15.64 33.10
N CYS A 25 -5.20 -15.18 31.89
CA CYS A 25 -4.62 -14.00 31.27
C CYS A 25 -5.51 -12.78 31.51
N LYS A 26 -4.93 -11.72 32.08
CA LYS A 26 -5.54 -10.38 32.04
C LYS A 26 -5.15 -9.73 30.71
N GLN A 27 -6.12 -9.21 29.97
CA GLN A 27 -5.87 -8.42 28.77
C GLN A 27 -5.51 -6.98 29.17
N PHE A 28 -4.39 -6.47 28.67
CA PHE A 28 -3.86 -5.13 28.94
C PHE A 28 -3.94 -4.19 27.72
N GLY A 29 -4.32 -4.70 26.54
CA GLY A 29 -4.47 -3.88 25.34
C GLY A 29 -5.49 -4.47 24.37
N ASN A 30 -5.85 -3.69 23.34
CA ASN A 30 -6.76 -4.11 22.27
C ASN A 30 -6.09 -3.94 20.90
N VAL A 31 -4.90 -4.53 20.76
CA VAL A 31 -4.09 -4.40 19.54
C VAL A 31 -4.78 -5.04 18.33
N GLY A 32 -5.59 -6.08 18.54
CA GLY A 32 -6.38 -6.71 17.47
C GLY A 32 -7.29 -5.73 16.74
N SER A 33 -7.95 -4.80 17.44
CA SER A 33 -8.77 -3.75 16.79
C SER A 33 -7.94 -2.83 15.89
N VAL A 34 -6.75 -2.42 16.36
CA VAL A 34 -5.83 -1.56 15.60
C VAL A 34 -5.33 -2.29 14.34
N ILE A 35 -5.00 -3.58 14.47
CA ILE A 35 -4.60 -4.42 13.33
C ILE A 35 -5.71 -4.47 12.28
N ASN A 36 -6.95 -4.79 12.69
CA ASN A 36 -8.07 -4.88 11.74
C ASN A 36 -8.34 -3.55 11.04
N LYS A 37 -8.25 -2.42 11.77
CA LYS A 37 -8.40 -1.09 11.17
C LYS A 37 -7.30 -0.83 10.14
N ALA A 38 -6.04 -1.04 10.50
CA ALA A 38 -4.92 -0.81 9.60
C ALA A 38 -5.01 -1.65 8.31
N LEU A 39 -5.44 -2.91 8.41
CA LEU A 39 -5.67 -3.76 7.24
C LEU A 39 -6.82 -3.26 6.37
N SER A 40 -7.89 -2.74 6.98
CA SER A 40 -9.03 -2.17 6.25
C SER A 40 -8.65 -0.87 5.53
N ASP A 41 -7.91 0.01 6.21
CA ASP A 41 -7.41 1.26 5.64
C ASP A 41 -6.47 0.98 4.44
N TYR A 42 -5.52 0.05 4.61
CA TYR A 42 -4.63 -0.38 3.52
C TYR A 42 -5.40 -0.92 2.32
N LYS A 43 -6.38 -1.80 2.56
CA LYS A 43 -7.23 -2.33 1.49
C LYS A 43 -7.92 -1.20 0.73
N GLN A 44 -8.52 -0.26 1.47
CA GLN A 44 -9.19 0.88 0.88
C GLN A 44 -8.24 1.71 0.03
N GLU A 45 -7.05 2.05 0.54
CA GLU A 45 -6.07 2.85 -0.20
C GLU A 45 -5.57 2.17 -1.49
N VAL A 46 -5.44 0.85 -1.48
CA VAL A 46 -5.11 0.06 -2.68
C VAL A 46 -6.28 0.05 -3.68
N GLU A 47 -7.51 -0.16 -3.21
CA GLU A 47 -8.70 -0.16 -4.08
C GLU A 47 -8.94 1.23 -4.71
N THR A 48 -8.65 2.30 -3.98
CA THR A 48 -8.75 3.68 -4.48
C THR A 48 -7.52 4.15 -5.24
N ARG A 49 -6.48 3.31 -5.38
CA ARG A 49 -5.20 3.63 -6.02
C ARG A 49 -4.50 4.86 -5.41
N SER A 50 -4.77 5.18 -4.15
CA SER A 50 -4.06 6.23 -3.40
C SER A 50 -2.76 5.71 -2.79
N PHE A 51 -2.68 4.38 -2.56
CA PHE A 51 -1.44 3.69 -2.22
C PHE A 51 -1.06 2.70 -3.34
N PRO A 52 0.23 2.61 -3.72
CA PRO A 52 1.35 3.41 -3.21
C PRO A 52 1.33 4.84 -3.75
N GLY A 53 1.52 5.81 -2.85
CA GLY A 53 1.71 7.22 -3.22
C GLY A 53 3.16 7.54 -3.59
N PRO A 54 3.47 8.79 -3.99
CA PRO A 54 4.78 9.19 -4.51
C PRO A 54 5.96 8.89 -3.58
N SER A 55 5.78 9.05 -2.27
CA SER A 55 6.82 8.74 -1.27
C SER A 55 7.14 7.23 -1.16
N HIS A 56 6.27 6.38 -1.68
CA HIS A 56 6.40 4.91 -1.66
C HIS A 56 6.73 4.34 -3.05
N THR A 57 6.97 5.19 -4.05
CA THR A 57 7.34 4.82 -5.43
C THR A 57 8.67 5.47 -5.85
N PRO A 58 9.81 5.15 -5.18
CA PRO A 58 11.07 5.84 -5.41
C PRO A 58 11.72 5.52 -6.77
N TYR A 59 11.32 4.44 -7.42
CA TYR A 59 11.87 4.02 -8.70
C TYR A 59 11.09 4.63 -9.85
N LYS A 60 11.79 5.39 -10.68
CA LYS A 60 11.26 6.00 -11.91
C LYS A 60 11.89 5.34 -13.12
N ILE A 61 11.09 5.12 -14.15
CA ILE A 61 11.58 4.76 -15.48
C ILE A 61 12.27 6.00 -16.08
N THR A 62 13.42 5.82 -16.72
CA THR A 62 14.12 6.94 -17.37
C THR A 62 13.40 7.33 -18.66
N ALA A 63 13.53 8.57 -19.12
CA ALA A 63 12.93 9.00 -20.38
C ALA A 63 13.35 8.10 -21.57
N THR A 64 14.63 7.70 -21.61
CA THR A 64 15.15 6.78 -22.63
C THR A 64 14.48 5.40 -22.58
N ASP A 65 14.21 4.88 -21.39
CA ASP A 65 13.53 3.59 -21.23
C ASP A 65 12.04 3.68 -21.57
N VAL A 66 11.39 4.81 -21.29
CA VAL A 66 10.00 5.08 -21.72
C VAL A 66 9.90 5.08 -23.24
N ASP A 67 10.80 5.79 -23.92
CA ASP A 67 10.83 5.84 -25.38
C ASP A 67 11.10 4.46 -25.98
N GLY A 68 12.05 3.71 -25.41
CA GLY A 68 12.34 2.34 -25.82
C GLY A 68 11.12 1.42 -25.66
N PHE A 69 10.39 1.56 -24.55
CA PHE A 69 9.18 0.80 -24.27
C PHE A 69 8.04 1.16 -25.23
N ALA A 70 7.78 2.44 -25.47
CA ALA A 70 6.74 2.91 -26.40
C ALA A 70 7.02 2.41 -27.83
N ASN A 71 8.27 2.50 -28.30
CA ASN A 71 8.67 1.98 -29.60
C ASN A 71 8.48 0.45 -29.72
N ALA A 72 8.74 -0.30 -28.64
CA ALA A 72 8.51 -1.74 -28.62
C ALA A 72 7.00 -2.06 -28.75
N LEU A 73 6.15 -1.33 -28.03
CA LEU A 73 4.69 -1.49 -28.11
C LEU A 73 4.16 -1.16 -29.51
N GLN A 74 4.65 -0.09 -30.15
CA GLN A 74 4.27 0.25 -31.51
C GLN A 74 4.64 -0.85 -32.51
N LYS A 75 5.85 -1.43 -32.41
CA LYS A 75 6.28 -2.56 -33.27
C LYS A 75 5.43 -3.81 -33.07
N MET A 76 4.84 -3.98 -31.89
CA MET A 76 3.89 -5.08 -31.59
C MET A 76 2.45 -4.77 -32.04
N GLY A 77 2.19 -3.60 -32.62
CA GLY A 77 0.85 -3.17 -33.03
C GLY A 77 -0.02 -2.65 -31.88
N LEU A 78 0.55 -2.42 -30.69
CA LEU A 78 -0.13 -1.94 -29.49
C LEU A 78 -0.04 -0.42 -29.37
N GLY A 79 -0.49 0.31 -30.40
CA GLY A 79 -0.37 1.78 -30.48
C GLY A 79 -1.01 2.52 -29.29
N GLU A 80 -2.24 2.14 -28.93
CA GLU A 80 -2.94 2.76 -27.79
C GLU A 80 -2.19 2.56 -26.45
N ALA A 81 -1.52 1.41 -26.29
CA ALA A 81 -0.72 1.15 -25.09
C ALA A 81 0.56 1.99 -25.08
N ALA A 82 1.15 2.27 -26.24
CA ALA A 82 2.32 3.14 -26.37
C ALA A 82 1.97 4.59 -25.98
N ASP A 83 0.83 5.09 -26.46
CA ASP A 83 0.35 6.44 -26.11
C ASP A 83 0.02 6.55 -24.61
N ALA A 84 -0.62 5.51 -24.05
CA ALA A 84 -0.91 5.45 -22.61
C ALA A 84 0.36 5.41 -21.75
N ALA A 85 1.40 4.70 -22.18
CA ALA A 85 2.68 4.64 -21.47
C ALA A 85 3.40 6.00 -21.47
N ALA A 86 3.37 6.72 -22.59
CA ALA A 86 3.93 8.07 -22.69
C ALA A 86 3.20 9.07 -21.77
N ALA A 87 1.86 9.06 -21.78
CA ALA A 87 1.06 9.91 -20.90
C ALA A 87 1.25 9.59 -19.41
N ALA A 88 1.44 8.31 -19.06
CA ALA A 88 1.71 7.90 -17.68
C ALA A 88 3.09 8.38 -17.18
N ALA A 89 4.09 8.45 -18.07
CA ALA A 89 5.41 8.96 -17.73
C ALA A 89 5.36 10.46 -17.36
N GLU A 90 4.62 11.29 -18.11
CA GLU A 90 4.47 12.72 -17.83
C GLU A 90 3.81 13.00 -16.46
N ASN A 91 2.81 12.20 -16.06
CA ASN A 91 2.17 12.35 -14.76
C ASN A 91 3.12 12.04 -13.58
N SER A 92 4.07 11.12 -13.78
CA SER A 92 5.04 10.73 -12.73
C SER A 92 6.14 11.79 -12.44
N GLU A 93 6.28 12.81 -13.29
CA GLU A 93 7.20 13.94 -13.08
C GLU A 93 6.64 14.98 -12.09
N ASN A 94 5.31 15.17 -12.06
CA ASN A 94 4.67 16.22 -11.25
C ASN A 94 4.46 15.84 -9.77
N ASP A 95 4.47 14.55 -9.44
CA ASP A 95 4.21 14.02 -8.10
C ASP A 95 5.38 14.16 -7.11
N GLY A 96 6.51 14.76 -7.54
CA GLY A 96 7.77 14.80 -6.80
C GLY A 96 8.17 16.15 -6.20
N LYS A 97 7.40 17.23 -6.35
CA LYS A 97 7.70 18.48 -5.64
C LYS A 97 7.23 18.36 -4.18
N PRO A 98 8.14 18.46 -3.18
CA PRO A 98 7.70 18.64 -1.81
C PRO A 98 6.81 19.89 -1.76
N SER A 99 5.64 19.79 -1.16
CA SER A 99 4.97 21.00 -0.69
C SER A 99 5.81 21.56 0.46
N GLU A 100 6.82 22.35 0.14
CA GLU A 100 7.30 23.37 1.07
C GLU A 100 6.12 24.32 1.26
N ASN A 101 5.50 24.30 2.44
CA ASN A 101 4.83 25.46 3.00
C ASN A 101 4.67 25.30 4.53
N SER A 102 5.51 26.08 5.23
CA SER A 102 5.37 26.83 6.49
C SER A 102 4.39 26.35 7.56
#